data_AF-A0A1Y4GPR1-F1
#
_entry.id   AF-A0A1Y4GPR1-F1
#
_cell.length_a   1.000
_cell.length_b   1.000
_cell.length_c   1.000
_cell.angle_alpha   90.00
_cell.angle_beta   90.00
_cell.angle_gamma   90.00
#
_symmetry.space_group_name_H-M   'P 1'
#
loop_
_entity.id
_entity.type
_entity.pdbx_description
1 polymer ?
#
loop_
_entity_poly.entity_id
_entity_poly.type
_entity_poly.pdbx_seq_one_letter_code
_entity_poly.pdbx_strand_id
1 'polypeptide(L)'
;MRRRKSSRVFQIPPLFCKFVEIQTGGDMHIESLHIRRQLIEPHRGALLVAEPFLDEGCFRRAVICLAEYSEKGAVGFVLNSPTQYHLDELLEGVGHIPSIPVYCGGPVGTDHLFFLHDIASLPGAVEVAPGLFANGDFDMLLDFMRSDESVCRHVKFLIGYSGWSPGQLDGELRQESWAVTTMQSAASCLAATDDTFWRETVRSMGEGYLLWLNSPQEPSLN
;
A
#
# COMPACT_ATOMS: atom_id res chain seq x y z
N MET A 1 41.92 25.04 1.77
CA MET A 1 40.73 24.33 2.29
C MET A 1 39.75 24.12 1.14
N ARG A 2 39.79 22.98 0.45
CA ARG A 2 38.86 22.59 -0.63
C ARG A 2 38.66 21.07 -0.54
N ARG A 3 37.46 20.61 -0.19
CA ARG A 3 37.10 19.18 -0.20
C ARG A 3 36.47 18.84 -1.55
N ARG A 4 37.05 17.88 -2.27
CA ARG A 4 36.47 17.23 -3.45
C ARG A 4 35.44 16.18 -2.98
N LYS A 5 34.24 16.18 -3.59
CA LYS A 5 33.26 15.09 -3.46
C LYS A 5 33.77 13.88 -4.26
N SER A 6 33.84 12.72 -3.63
CA SER A 6 34.18 11.44 -4.26
C SER A 6 32.88 10.74 -4.65
N SER A 7 32.58 10.69 -5.94
CA SER A 7 31.56 9.81 -6.50
C SER A 7 32.07 8.37 -6.43
N ARG A 8 31.28 7.43 -5.90
CA ARG A 8 31.57 6.00 -6.01
C ARG A 8 30.51 5.34 -6.87
N VAL A 9 30.95 4.94 -8.05
CA VAL A 9 30.28 3.97 -8.93
C VAL A 9 30.50 2.60 -8.30
N PHE A 10 29.42 1.85 -8.05
CA PHE A 10 29.52 0.44 -7.66
C PHE A 10 29.34 -0.42 -8.92
N GLN A 11 30.43 -1.04 -9.38
CA GLN A 11 30.41 -2.20 -10.26
C GLN A 11 30.21 -3.46 -9.41
N ILE A 12 29.43 -4.43 -9.90
CA ILE A 12 29.32 -5.78 -9.33
C ILE A 12 29.87 -6.81 -10.35
N PRO A 13 30.63 -7.85 -9.91
CA PRO A 13 31.29 -8.85 -10.76
C PRO A 13 30.38 -10.05 -11.11
N PRO A 14 30.84 -11.00 -11.97
CA PRO A 14 29.97 -11.96 -12.64
C PRO A 14 29.98 -13.39 -12.04
N LEU A 15 28.86 -14.11 -12.26
CA LEU A 15 28.67 -15.57 -12.45
C LEU A 15 28.57 -16.57 -11.27
N PHE A 16 27.55 -17.43 -11.41
CA PHE A 16 27.43 -18.90 -11.20
C PHE A 16 27.64 -19.54 -9.81
N CYS A 17 26.67 -20.39 -9.38
CA CYS A 17 26.66 -21.87 -9.47
C CYS A 17 25.53 -22.44 -8.56
N LYS A 18 24.48 -23.07 -9.11
CA LYS A 18 24.22 -24.53 -9.24
C LYS A 18 23.65 -25.27 -8.02
N PHE A 19 22.50 -25.92 -8.30
CA PHE A 19 21.96 -27.22 -7.88
C PHE A 19 21.69 -27.53 -6.40
N VAL A 20 20.46 -28.02 -6.15
CA VAL A 20 20.14 -28.94 -5.04
C VAL A 20 19.45 -30.18 -5.65
N GLU A 21 20.01 -31.35 -5.35
CA GLU A 21 19.46 -32.68 -5.66
C GLU A 21 18.33 -33.07 -4.69
N ILE A 22 17.35 -33.82 -5.19
CA ILE A 22 16.24 -34.38 -4.41
C ILE A 22 16.52 -35.87 -4.16
N GLN A 23 16.43 -36.31 -2.90
CA GLN A 23 16.33 -37.72 -2.53
C GLN A 23 14.88 -38.09 -2.15
N THR A 24 14.48 -39.29 -2.57
CA THR A 24 13.15 -39.90 -2.51
C THR A 24 12.86 -40.60 -1.18
N GLY A 25 11.58 -40.60 -0.75
CA GLY A 25 10.98 -41.75 -0.06
C GLY A 25 9.97 -41.44 1.05
N GLY A 26 8.74 -41.97 0.91
CA GLY A 26 7.90 -42.42 2.02
C GLY A 26 6.61 -41.64 2.26
N ASP A 27 5.48 -42.23 1.88
CA ASP A 27 4.09 -41.74 2.06
C ASP A 27 3.71 -41.36 3.50
N MET A 28 3.07 -40.20 3.63
CA MET A 28 1.96 -39.99 4.55
C MET A 28 1.07 -38.88 3.98
N HIS A 29 -0.06 -39.29 3.40
CA HIS A 29 -1.08 -38.40 2.85
C HIS A 29 -1.75 -37.62 3.99
N ILE A 30 -1.22 -36.44 4.30
CA ILE A 30 -2.04 -35.35 4.84
C ILE A 30 -2.43 -34.53 3.62
N GLU A 31 -3.64 -34.78 3.09
CA GLU A 31 -4.30 -33.75 2.28
C GLU A 31 -4.61 -32.60 3.22
N SER A 32 -3.59 -31.77 3.44
CA SER A 32 -3.76 -30.42 3.94
C SER A 32 -4.76 -29.77 3.01
N LEU A 33 -5.79 -29.15 3.61
CA LEU A 33 -6.74 -28.26 2.95
C LEU A 33 -5.96 -27.10 2.33
N HIS A 34 -5.29 -27.37 1.22
CA HIS A 34 -4.77 -26.36 0.32
C HIS A 34 -5.98 -25.82 -0.42
N ILE A 35 -6.77 -25.00 0.27
CA ILE A 35 -7.54 -23.97 -0.40
C ILE A 35 -6.50 -23.31 -1.32
N ARG A 36 -6.69 -23.45 -2.63
CA ARG A 36 -5.79 -22.86 -3.64
C ARG A 36 -5.91 -21.34 -3.52
N ARG A 37 -5.24 -20.76 -2.52
CA ARG A 37 -5.04 -19.32 -2.43
C ARG A 37 -4.29 -18.95 -3.70
N GLN A 38 -4.87 -18.03 -4.46
CA GLN A 38 -4.21 -17.46 -5.60
C GLN A 38 -2.96 -16.77 -5.06
N LEU A 39 -1.79 -17.36 -5.33
CA LEU A 39 -0.49 -16.85 -4.88
C LEU A 39 -0.13 -15.67 -5.78
N ILE A 40 -0.71 -14.52 -5.48
CA ILE A 40 -0.30 -13.25 -6.09
C ILE A 40 0.97 -12.83 -5.36
N GLU A 41 2.07 -12.72 -6.09
CA GLU A 41 3.34 -12.25 -5.52
C GLU A 41 3.27 -10.75 -5.22
N PRO A 42 3.92 -10.26 -4.16
CA PRO A 42 4.03 -8.83 -3.91
C PRO A 42 4.79 -8.15 -5.05
N HIS A 43 4.25 -7.04 -5.51
CA HIS A 43 4.86 -6.19 -6.53
C HIS A 43 4.32 -4.77 -6.40
N ARG A 44 5.01 -3.81 -7.01
CA ARG A 44 4.49 -2.44 -7.15
C ARG A 44 3.08 -2.49 -7.77
N GLY A 45 2.13 -1.82 -7.14
CA GLY A 45 0.73 -1.75 -7.51
C GLY A 45 -0.16 -2.85 -6.90
N ALA A 46 0.42 -3.86 -6.27
CA ALA A 46 -0.33 -4.85 -5.51
C ALA A 46 -0.95 -4.22 -4.26
N LEU A 47 -2.03 -4.83 -3.78
CA LEU A 47 -2.64 -4.50 -2.51
C LEU A 47 -2.25 -5.53 -1.45
N LEU A 48 -1.83 -5.07 -0.28
CA LEU A 48 -1.72 -5.89 0.92
C LEU A 48 -2.97 -5.71 1.76
N VAL A 49 -3.53 -6.82 2.23
CA VAL A 49 -4.74 -6.85 3.05
C VAL A 49 -4.35 -7.43 4.41
N ALA A 50 -4.50 -6.62 5.45
CA ALA A 50 -4.20 -7.04 6.82
C ALA A 50 -5.08 -8.23 7.21
N GLU A 51 -4.50 -9.17 7.94
CA GLU A 51 -5.32 -10.17 8.63
C GLU A 51 -6.27 -9.51 9.66
N PRO A 52 -7.39 -10.16 10.02
CA PRO A 52 -8.43 -9.54 10.85
C PRO A 52 -7.99 -9.10 12.25
N PHE A 53 -6.95 -9.73 12.79
CA PHE A 53 -6.49 -9.56 14.17
C PHE A 53 -5.25 -8.67 14.30
N LEU A 54 -4.72 -8.18 13.19
CA LEU A 54 -3.67 -7.16 13.22
C LEU A 54 -4.27 -5.88 13.79
N ASP A 55 -3.90 -5.50 15.01
CA ASP A 55 -4.47 -4.35 15.73
C ASP A 55 -3.38 -3.34 16.12
N GLU A 56 -2.72 -2.80 15.10
CA GLU A 56 -1.61 -1.85 15.26
C GLU A 56 -1.93 -0.53 14.56
N GLY A 57 -2.52 0.42 15.30
CA GLY A 57 -2.74 1.79 14.80
C GLY A 57 -3.50 1.83 13.46
N CYS A 58 -2.85 2.37 12.42
CA CYS A 58 -3.43 2.45 11.08
C CYS A 58 -3.46 1.11 10.32
N PHE A 59 -2.87 0.04 10.85
CA PHE A 59 -2.85 -1.28 10.24
C PHE A 59 -4.06 -2.15 10.58
N ARG A 60 -4.91 -1.72 11.52
CA ARG A 60 -6.15 -2.43 11.83
C ARG A 60 -7.04 -2.50 10.59
N ARG A 61 -7.26 -3.73 10.08
CA ARG A 61 -8.01 -4.00 8.84
C ARG A 61 -7.56 -3.08 7.70
N ALA A 62 -6.25 -2.85 7.61
CA ALA A 62 -5.70 -2.02 6.55
C ALA A 62 -5.73 -2.71 5.20
N VAL A 63 -5.93 -1.91 4.16
CA VAL A 63 -5.58 -2.24 2.79
C VAL A 63 -4.51 -1.26 2.33
N ILE A 64 -3.34 -1.78 1.97
CA ILE A 64 -2.17 -0.99 1.60
C ILE A 64 -1.90 -1.13 0.10
N CYS A 65 -1.75 -0.03 -0.63
CA CYS A 65 -1.20 -0.06 -1.99
C CYS A 65 0.32 -0.01 -1.95
N LEU A 66 1.00 -1.01 -2.51
CA LEU A 66 2.46 -1.01 -2.65
C LEU A 66 2.90 -0.03 -3.73
N ALA A 67 3.55 1.07 -3.34
CA ALA A 67 4.14 2.03 -4.24
C ALA A 67 5.52 1.57 -4.77
N GLU A 68 6.24 0.78 -3.99
CA GLU A 68 7.52 0.17 -4.36
C GLU A 68 7.68 -1.21 -3.69
N TYR A 69 8.28 -2.14 -4.42
CA TYR A 69 8.70 -3.44 -3.90
C TYR A 69 9.97 -3.86 -4.61
N SER A 70 11.06 -4.05 -3.86
CA SER A 70 12.35 -4.49 -4.40
C SER A 70 13.20 -5.19 -3.34
N GLU A 71 14.37 -5.69 -3.72
CA GLU A 71 15.35 -6.26 -2.77
C GLU A 71 15.82 -5.26 -1.71
N LYS A 72 15.61 -3.95 -1.93
CA LYS A 72 15.97 -2.89 -0.96
C LYS A 72 14.89 -2.64 0.09
N GLY A 73 13.74 -3.31 -0.03
CA GLY A 73 12.58 -3.10 0.82
C GLY A 73 11.33 -2.74 0.03
N ALA A 74 10.29 -2.34 0.76
CA ALA A 74 8.99 -1.98 0.19
C ALA A 74 8.47 -0.68 0.80
N VAL A 75 7.65 0.02 0.01
CA VAL A 75 6.94 1.23 0.43
C VAL A 75 5.50 1.12 -0.03
N GLY A 76 4.56 1.50 0.83
CA GLY A 76 3.15 1.52 0.49
C GLY A 76 2.35 2.52 1.31
N PHE A 77 1.10 2.70 0.92
CA PHE A 77 0.17 3.62 1.57
C PHE A 77 -1.07 2.87 2.03
N VAL A 78 -1.39 2.95 3.32
CA VAL A 78 -2.70 2.54 3.85
C VAL A 78 -3.77 3.41 3.21
N LEU A 79 -4.77 2.79 2.57
CA LEU A 79 -5.76 3.50 1.76
C LEU A 79 -7.03 3.87 2.54
N ASN A 80 -7.33 3.13 3.61
CA ASN A 80 -8.65 3.11 4.25
C ASN A 80 -8.63 3.50 5.73
N SER A 81 -7.59 4.22 6.18
CA SER A 81 -7.49 4.71 7.56
C SER A 81 -7.72 6.22 7.61
N PRO A 82 -8.98 6.70 7.71
CA PRO A 82 -9.26 8.14 7.78
C PRO A 82 -8.69 8.75 9.06
N THR A 83 -8.18 9.98 8.97
CA THR A 83 -7.82 10.78 10.14
C THR A 83 -8.92 11.79 10.48
N GLN A 84 -8.72 12.57 11.54
CA GLN A 84 -9.59 13.70 11.88
C GLN A 84 -9.26 14.97 11.07
N TYR A 85 -8.14 14.99 10.33
CA TYR A 85 -7.64 16.17 9.65
C TYR A 85 -8.21 16.29 8.24
N HIS A 86 -8.38 17.52 7.80
CA HIS A 86 -8.70 17.87 6.41
C HIS A 86 -7.57 18.70 5.80
N LEU A 87 -7.45 18.67 4.47
CA LEU A 87 -6.35 19.32 3.75
C LEU A 87 -6.28 20.83 4.02
N ASP A 88 -7.43 21.49 4.12
CA ASP A 88 -7.56 22.92 4.39
C ASP A 88 -7.04 23.32 5.78
N GLU A 89 -6.98 22.38 6.72
CA GLU A 89 -6.43 22.58 8.05
C GLU A 89 -4.90 22.38 8.09
N LEU A 90 -4.33 21.64 7.13
CA LEU A 90 -2.91 21.32 7.07
C LEU A 90 -2.08 22.32 6.27
N LEU A 91 -2.71 23.04 5.34
CA LEU A 91 -2.01 23.96 4.46
C LEU A 91 -2.21 25.41 4.92
N GLU A 92 -1.11 26.08 5.25
CA GLU A 92 -1.12 27.51 5.57
C GLU A 92 -0.84 28.36 4.33
N GLY A 93 -1.50 29.52 4.21
CA GLY A 93 -1.17 30.53 3.20
C GLY A 93 -1.53 30.19 1.76
N VAL A 94 -2.09 29.00 1.52
CA VAL A 94 -2.79 28.67 0.29
C VAL A 94 -4.21 29.26 0.39
N GLY A 95 -4.73 29.84 -0.70
CA GLY A 95 -6.08 30.40 -0.71
C GLY A 95 -7.18 29.36 -0.45
N HIS A 96 -8.44 29.69 -0.72
CA HIS A 96 -9.53 28.74 -0.52
C HIS A 96 -9.28 27.41 -1.27
N ILE A 97 -9.32 26.31 -0.52
CA ILE A 97 -9.26 24.92 -1.01
C ILE A 97 -10.45 24.19 -0.41
N PRO A 98 -11.10 23.27 -1.14
CA PRO A 98 -12.15 22.43 -0.58
C PRO A 98 -11.66 21.63 0.64
N SER A 99 -12.55 21.40 1.61
CA SER A 99 -12.23 20.54 2.75
C SER A 99 -12.21 19.09 2.30
N ILE A 100 -11.02 18.50 2.21
CA ILE A 100 -10.79 17.14 1.71
C ILE A 100 -10.22 16.28 2.85
N PRO A 101 -10.82 15.13 3.16
CA PRO A 101 -10.32 14.25 4.22
C PRO A 101 -8.89 13.78 3.95
N VAL A 102 -8.10 13.72 5.02
CA VAL A 102 -6.73 13.19 5.00
C VAL A 102 -6.69 11.83 5.67
N TYR A 103 -6.00 10.89 5.06
CA TYR A 103 -5.86 9.51 5.52
C TYR A 103 -4.48 9.28 6.12
N CYS A 104 -4.37 8.34 7.06
CA CYS A 104 -3.08 7.86 7.54
C CYS A 104 -2.54 6.87 6.51
N GLY A 105 -1.44 7.21 5.84
CA GLY A 105 -0.76 6.33 4.88
C GLY A 105 0.22 5.35 5.54
N GLY A 106 0.62 5.62 6.78
CA GLY A 106 1.41 4.72 7.62
C GLY A 106 2.18 5.46 8.71
N PRO A 107 2.91 4.74 9.57
CA PRO A 107 3.54 5.29 10.76
C PRO A 107 4.86 6.03 10.49
N VAL A 108 5.39 6.00 9.27
CA VAL A 108 6.69 6.60 8.91
C VAL A 108 6.47 7.92 8.18
N GLY A 109 7.27 8.95 8.51
CA GLY A 109 7.21 10.25 7.83
C GLY A 109 5.87 10.96 8.01
N THR A 110 5.32 10.94 9.22
CA THR A 110 4.01 11.51 9.57
C THR A 110 3.97 13.04 9.50
N ASP A 111 5.08 13.69 9.15
CA ASP A 111 5.23 15.10 8.82
C ASP A 111 5.18 15.37 7.29
N HIS A 112 5.05 14.32 6.48
CA HIS A 112 4.99 14.41 5.02
C HIS A 112 3.59 14.11 4.50
N LEU A 113 3.08 15.02 3.67
CA LEU A 113 1.86 14.84 2.90
C LEU A 113 2.18 14.19 1.56
N PHE A 114 1.48 13.10 1.27
CA PHE A 114 1.45 12.40 0.00
C PHE A 114 0.05 12.53 -0.61
N PHE A 115 -0.04 12.32 -1.92
CA PHE A 115 -1.34 12.18 -2.56
C PHE A 115 -1.32 11.13 -3.65
N LEU A 116 -2.40 10.36 -3.74
CA LEU A 116 -2.70 9.47 -4.85
C LEU A 116 -3.75 10.11 -5.75
N HIS A 117 -3.66 9.92 -7.06
CA HIS A 117 -4.64 10.45 -8.02
C HIS A 117 -4.67 9.63 -9.32
N ASP A 118 -5.69 9.85 -10.15
CA ASP A 118 -5.82 9.24 -11.50
C ASP A 118 -5.59 10.25 -12.65
N ILE A 119 -5.09 11.45 -12.32
CA ILE A 119 -4.82 12.55 -13.26
C ILE A 119 -3.48 12.33 -13.99
N ALA A 120 -3.48 11.62 -15.12
CA ALA A 120 -2.27 11.29 -15.90
C ALA A 120 -1.51 12.52 -16.45
N SER A 121 -2.16 13.68 -16.57
CA SER A 121 -1.54 14.91 -17.07
C SER A 121 -0.73 15.68 -16.01
N LEU A 122 -0.79 15.27 -14.74
CA LEU A 122 -0.09 15.97 -13.66
C LEU A 122 1.43 15.73 -13.75
N PRO A 123 2.26 16.78 -13.93
CA PRO A 123 3.71 16.62 -14.07
C PRO A 123 4.36 16.06 -12.81
N GLY A 124 5.44 15.30 -12.97
CA GLY A 124 6.22 14.76 -11.85
C GLY A 124 5.56 13.62 -11.09
N ALA A 125 4.34 13.23 -11.48
CA ALA A 125 3.63 12.11 -10.88
C ALA A 125 4.30 10.77 -11.22
N VAL A 126 4.27 9.84 -10.27
CA VAL A 126 4.84 8.50 -10.43
C VAL A 126 3.71 7.49 -10.49
N GLU A 127 3.56 6.81 -11.63
CA GLU A 127 2.56 5.73 -11.75
C GLU A 127 2.92 4.57 -10.82
N VAL A 128 2.05 4.23 -9.87
CA VAL A 128 2.25 3.12 -8.91
C VAL A 128 1.47 1.88 -9.29
N ALA A 129 0.35 2.03 -9.97
CA ALA A 129 -0.45 0.98 -10.59
C ALA A 129 -1.13 1.55 -11.85
N PRO A 130 -1.66 0.73 -12.77
CA PRO A 130 -2.29 1.23 -13.99
C PRO A 130 -3.35 2.30 -13.71
N GLY A 131 -3.08 3.53 -14.13
CA GLY A 131 -3.98 4.68 -13.93
C GLY A 131 -4.04 5.24 -12.50
N LEU A 132 -3.21 4.76 -11.58
CA LEU A 132 -3.04 5.30 -10.23
C LEU A 132 -1.63 5.86 -10.08
N PHE A 133 -1.55 7.15 -9.77
CA PHE A 133 -0.31 7.89 -9.66
C PHE A 133 -0.12 8.39 -8.23
N ALA A 134 1.14 8.49 -7.81
CA ALA A 134 1.54 9.05 -6.54
C ALA A 134 2.32 10.35 -6.74
N ASN A 135 2.00 11.36 -5.93
CA ASN A 135 2.57 12.69 -5.94
C ASN A 135 2.53 13.35 -7.34
N GLY A 136 3.26 14.45 -7.49
CA GLY A 136 3.29 15.26 -8.70
C GLY A 136 3.49 16.71 -8.34
N ASP A 137 3.24 17.60 -9.30
CA ASP A 137 3.22 19.03 -9.09
C ASP A 137 2.00 19.41 -8.22
N PHE A 138 2.26 19.66 -6.94
CA PHE A 138 1.23 19.94 -5.96
C PHE A 138 0.53 21.29 -6.22
N ASP A 139 1.27 22.31 -6.66
CA ASP A 139 0.69 23.61 -6.95
C ASP A 139 -0.27 23.52 -8.15
N MET A 140 0.10 22.77 -9.19
CA MET A 140 -0.76 22.51 -10.34
C MET A 140 -2.01 21.71 -9.97
N LEU A 141 -1.89 20.75 -9.05
CA LEU A 141 -3.02 19.99 -8.52
C LEU A 141 -4.01 20.92 -7.78
N LEU A 142 -3.50 21.84 -6.96
CA LEU A 142 -4.34 22.82 -6.26
C LEU A 142 -5.07 23.74 -7.25
N ASP A 143 -4.40 24.17 -8.32
CA ASP A 143 -5.03 24.98 -9.37
C ASP A 143 -6.14 24.22 -10.11
N PHE A 144 -5.97 22.90 -10.33
CA PHE A 144 -7.04 22.06 -10.88
C PHE A 144 -8.24 21.98 -9.94
N MET A 145 -8.03 21.78 -8.64
CA MET A 145 -9.13 21.71 -7.65
C MET A 145 -9.88 23.03 -7.51
N ARG A 146 -9.18 24.17 -7.61
CA ARG A 146 -9.81 25.50 -7.60
C ARG A 146 -10.63 25.76 -8.85
N SER A 147 -10.21 25.21 -9.98
CA SER A 147 -10.88 25.40 -11.27
C SER A 147 -12.08 24.47 -11.43
N ASP A 148 -12.01 23.26 -10.88
CA ASP A 148 -13.09 22.27 -10.89
C ASP A 148 -13.08 21.45 -9.59
N GLU A 149 -14.08 21.66 -8.74
CA GLU A 149 -14.25 20.94 -7.48
C GLU A 149 -14.41 19.42 -7.69
N SER A 150 -14.83 18.99 -8.90
CA SER A 150 -14.97 17.58 -9.24
C SER A 150 -13.65 16.80 -9.16
N VAL A 151 -12.52 17.50 -9.32
CA VAL A 151 -11.15 16.97 -9.18
C VAL A 151 -10.89 16.43 -7.77
N CYS A 152 -11.58 16.92 -6.74
CA CYS A 152 -11.42 16.43 -5.38
C CYS A 152 -11.76 14.93 -5.23
N ARG A 153 -12.61 14.38 -6.11
CA ARG A 153 -12.94 12.95 -6.13
C ARG A 153 -11.89 12.08 -6.81
N HIS A 154 -10.94 12.71 -7.50
CA HIS A 154 -9.87 12.09 -8.26
C HIS A 154 -8.53 12.08 -7.50
N VAL A 155 -8.55 12.47 -6.23
CA VAL A 155 -7.37 12.54 -5.36
C VAL A 155 -7.66 11.91 -4.00
N LYS A 156 -6.63 11.35 -3.37
CA LYS A 156 -6.64 10.96 -1.96
C LYS A 156 -5.38 11.50 -1.30
N PHE A 157 -5.55 12.27 -0.22
CA PHE A 157 -4.44 12.79 0.57
C PHE A 157 -4.09 11.86 1.73
N LEU A 158 -2.80 11.68 1.95
CA LEU A 158 -2.24 10.72 2.89
C LEU A 158 -1.12 11.39 3.70
N ILE A 159 -1.12 11.22 5.01
CA ILE A 159 0.02 11.57 5.86
C ILE A 159 0.83 10.31 6.15
N GLY A 160 2.13 10.40 5.93
CA GLY A 160 3.06 9.30 6.16
C GLY A 160 2.86 8.13 5.19
N TYR A 161 3.70 7.12 5.39
CA TYR A 161 3.73 5.91 4.58
C TYR A 161 4.10 4.70 5.42
N SER A 162 3.86 3.53 4.85
CA SER A 162 4.24 2.23 5.40
C SER A 162 5.52 1.76 4.72
N GLY A 163 6.55 1.45 5.50
CA GLY A 163 7.86 1.08 5.00
C GLY A 163 8.32 -0.25 5.58
N TRP A 164 8.89 -1.09 4.71
CA TRP A 164 9.48 -2.37 5.08
C TRP A 164 10.96 -2.37 4.73
N SER A 165 11.78 -2.82 5.68
CA SER A 165 13.19 -3.09 5.44
C SER A 165 13.38 -4.28 4.47
N PRO A 166 14.57 -4.46 3.87
CA PRO A 166 14.86 -5.61 3.01
C PRO A 166 14.43 -6.95 3.63
N GLY A 167 13.58 -7.70 2.92
CA GLY A 167 13.10 -9.02 3.34
C GLY A 167 12.08 -9.02 4.49
N GLN A 168 11.71 -7.86 5.03
CA GLN A 168 10.74 -7.78 6.13
C GLN A 168 9.33 -8.14 5.64
N LEU A 169 8.87 -7.56 4.54
CA LEU A 169 7.56 -7.86 3.97
C LEU A 169 7.44 -9.35 3.59
N ASP A 170 8.48 -9.95 3.02
CA ASP A 170 8.54 -11.39 2.74
C ASP A 170 8.42 -12.25 4.01
N GLY A 171 8.92 -11.75 5.15
CA GLY A 171 8.74 -12.37 6.45
C GLY A 171 7.29 -12.32 6.93
N GLU A 172 6.68 -11.14 6.87
CA GLU A 172 5.30 -10.92 7.29
C GLU A 172 4.29 -11.68 6.40
N LEU A 173 4.56 -11.79 5.09
CA LEU A 173 3.78 -12.61 4.17
C LEU A 173 3.85 -14.10 4.51
N ARG A 174 5.02 -14.61 4.89
CA ARG A 174 5.17 -16.00 5.36
C ARG A 174 4.50 -16.26 6.70
N GLN A 175 4.30 -15.23 7.51
CA GLN A 175 3.56 -15.28 8.77
C GLN A 175 2.05 -15.07 8.58
N GLU A 176 1.58 -14.89 7.34
CA GLU A 176 0.19 -14.61 6.99
C GLU A 176 -0.39 -13.32 7.60
N SER A 177 0.46 -12.39 8.06
CA SER A 177 0.01 -11.08 8.55
C SER A 177 -0.60 -10.22 7.45
N TRP A 178 -0.20 -10.48 6.20
CA TRP A 178 -0.74 -9.86 4.99
C TRP A 178 -1.15 -10.90 3.98
N ALA A 179 -2.26 -10.64 3.29
CA ALA A 179 -2.61 -11.31 2.05
C ALA A 179 -2.44 -10.36 0.86
N VAL A 180 -1.98 -10.88 -0.28
CA VAL A 180 -1.75 -10.07 -1.49
C VAL A 180 -2.92 -10.22 -2.44
N THR A 181 -3.39 -9.10 -2.99
CA THR A 181 -4.39 -9.08 -4.08
C THR A 181 -4.06 -8.00 -5.11
N THR A 182 -4.77 -8.01 -6.23
CA THR A 182 -4.63 -6.97 -7.26
C THR A 182 -5.64 -5.85 -7.06
N MET A 183 -5.21 -4.63 -7.35
CA MET A 183 -6.12 -3.49 -7.45
C MET A 183 -7.18 -3.73 -8.53
N GLN A 184 -8.45 -3.46 -8.21
CA GLN A 184 -9.55 -3.55 -9.19
C GLN A 184 -9.57 -2.33 -10.13
N SER A 185 -9.39 -1.13 -9.57
CA SER A 185 -9.31 0.13 -10.32
C SER A 185 -8.65 1.23 -9.48
N ALA A 186 -8.06 2.24 -10.14
CA ALA A 186 -7.57 3.44 -9.45
C ALA A 186 -8.69 4.13 -8.65
N ALA A 187 -9.88 4.26 -9.25
CA ALA A 187 -11.06 4.84 -8.59
C ALA A 187 -11.43 4.12 -7.28
N SER A 188 -11.35 2.80 -7.22
CA SER A 188 -11.60 2.05 -5.97
C SER A 188 -10.60 2.37 -4.87
N CYS A 189 -9.32 2.58 -5.20
CA CYS A 189 -8.31 2.98 -4.22
C CYS A 189 -8.49 4.44 -3.77
N LEU A 190 -8.91 5.34 -4.67
CA LEU A 190 -9.17 6.74 -4.34
C LEU A 190 -10.43 6.89 -3.47
N ALA A 191 -11.46 6.08 -3.73
CA ALA A 191 -12.68 6.02 -2.93
C ALA A 191 -12.54 5.16 -1.65
N ALA A 192 -11.43 4.46 -1.47
CA ALA A 192 -11.20 3.57 -0.32
C ALA A 192 -11.36 4.35 0.99
N THR A 193 -12.13 3.79 1.91
CA THR A 193 -12.35 4.39 3.22
C THR A 193 -12.75 3.28 4.20
N ASP A 194 -12.34 3.45 5.45
CA ASP A 194 -12.81 2.70 6.60
C ASP A 194 -12.68 1.17 6.48
N ASP A 195 -13.34 0.45 7.39
CA ASP A 195 -13.41 -1.01 7.36
C ASP A 195 -14.22 -1.56 6.17
N THR A 196 -15.07 -0.73 5.54
CA THR A 196 -15.89 -1.16 4.40
C THR A 196 -15.02 -1.60 3.23
N PHE A 197 -13.98 -0.83 2.92
CA PHE A 197 -13.05 -1.15 1.84
C PHE A 197 -12.29 -2.45 2.10
N TRP A 198 -11.85 -2.70 3.33
CA TRP A 198 -11.22 -3.97 3.70
C TRP A 198 -12.16 -5.15 3.49
N ARG A 199 -13.42 -5.05 3.95
CA ARG A 199 -14.42 -6.13 3.79
C ARG A 199 -14.74 -6.40 2.32
N GLU A 200 -14.85 -5.36 1.51
CA GLU A 200 -15.07 -5.49 0.06
C GLU A 200 -13.88 -6.15 -0.64
N THR A 201 -12.66 -5.74 -0.27
CA THR A 201 -11.43 -6.33 -0.78
C THR A 201 -11.34 -7.81 -0.42
N VAL A 202 -11.53 -8.16 0.85
CA VAL A 202 -11.53 -9.55 1.34
C VAL A 202 -12.60 -10.40 0.63
N ARG A 203 -13.81 -9.87 0.41
CA ARG A 203 -14.84 -10.58 -0.38
C ARG A 203 -14.38 -10.86 -1.81
N SER A 204 -13.70 -9.91 -2.44
CA SER A 204 -13.21 -10.07 -3.81
C SER A 204 -12.08 -11.09 -3.95
N MET A 205 -11.37 -11.40 -2.86
CA MET A 205 -10.31 -12.42 -2.83
C MET A 205 -10.86 -13.86 -2.86
N GLY A 206 -12.18 -14.04 -2.72
CA GLY A 206 -12.86 -15.33 -2.90
C GLY A 206 -13.02 -16.16 -1.62
N GLU A 207 -13.52 -17.39 -1.79
CA GLU A 207 -14.02 -18.23 -0.69
C GLU A 207 -12.96 -18.55 0.38
N GLY A 208 -11.68 -18.58 -0.01
CA GLY A 208 -10.56 -18.85 0.89
C GLY A 208 -10.35 -17.82 2.00
N TYR A 209 -10.99 -16.64 1.90
CA TYR A 209 -10.90 -15.57 2.89
C TYR A 209 -12.23 -15.28 3.59
N LEU A 210 -13.27 -16.11 3.42
CA LEU A 210 -14.56 -15.90 4.09
C LEU A 210 -14.48 -15.93 5.61
N LEU A 211 -13.55 -16.71 6.18
CA LEU A 211 -13.30 -16.73 7.63
C LEU A 211 -12.85 -15.36 8.16
N TRP A 212 -12.13 -14.57 7.35
CA TRP A 212 -11.70 -13.23 7.73
C TRP A 212 -12.90 -12.29 7.90
N LEU A 213 -13.92 -12.40 7.05
CA LEU A 213 -15.13 -11.56 7.11
C LEU A 213 -15.97 -11.78 8.37
N ASN A 214 -15.94 -13.00 8.90
CA ASN A 214 -16.73 -13.41 10.07
C ASN A 214 -15.98 -13.19 11.39
N SER A 215 -14.74 -12.69 11.33
CA SER A 215 -13.94 -12.43 12.53
C SER A 215 -14.43 -11.16 13.25
N PRO A 216 -14.70 -11.22 14.58
CA PRO A 216 -15.12 -10.06 15.35
C PRO A 216 -14.00 -9.00 15.41
N GLN A 217 -14.34 -7.74 15.63
CA GLN A 217 -13.35 -6.66 15.76
C GLN A 217 -12.57 -6.72 17.08
N GLU A 218 -13.16 -7.30 18.12
CA GLU A 218 -12.50 -7.52 19.40
C GLU A 218 -12.60 -9.02 19.77
N PRO A 219 -11.47 -9.74 19.82
CA PRO A 219 -11.44 -11.13 20.28
C PRO A 219 -11.85 -11.31 21.75
N SER A 220 -11.83 -10.23 22.54
CA SER A 220 -12.10 -10.20 23.99
C SER A 220 -13.58 -10.25 24.39
N LEU A 221 -14.52 -10.26 23.44
CA LEU A 221 -15.96 -10.23 23.71
C LEU A 221 -16.66 -11.61 23.59
N ASN A 222 -15.92 -12.72 23.69
CA ASN A 222 -16.48 -14.08 23.76
C ASN A 222 -16.38 -14.68 25.16
#